data_AF-A0A2V7P8S0-F1
#
_entry.id   AF-A0A2V7P8S0-F1
#
_cell.length_a   1.000
_cell.length_b   1.000
_cell.length_c   1.000
_cell.angle_alpha   90.00
_cell.angle_beta   90.00
_cell.angle_gamma   90.00
#
_symmetry.space_group_name_H-M   'P 1'
#
loop_
_entity.id
_entity.type
_entity.pdbx_description
1 polymer ?
#
loop_
_entity_poly.entity_id
_entity_poly.type
_entity_poly.pdbx_seq_one_letter_code
_entity_poly.pdbx_strand_id
1 'polypeptide(L)' 'MTTPTGHLSRLDPEEVARAVTAFINTTIMSRSRQIQPDDDLEMAGVDSMALLKVLLFIESEFIAEVVREGMGWAEVP' A
#
# COMPACT_ATOMS: atom_id res chain seq x y z
N MET A 1 -31.84 6.88 -0.32
CA MET A 1 -30.71 6.28 -1.08
C MET A 1 -29.56 6.15 -0.10
N THR A 2 -29.36 4.95 0.45
CA THR A 2 -28.27 4.66 1.40
C THR A 2 -27.04 4.28 0.59
N THR A 3 -26.05 5.16 0.53
CA THR A 3 -24.72 4.85 0.01
C THR A 3 -24.12 3.72 0.85
N PRO A 4 -23.72 2.59 0.25
CA PRO A 4 -23.10 1.52 1.00
C PRO A 4 -21.64 1.89 1.26
N THR A 5 -21.39 2.67 2.33
CA THR A 5 -20.04 2.82 2.92
C THR A 5 -19.61 1.53 3.65
N GLY A 6 -20.02 0.36 3.12
CA GLY A 6 -19.87 -0.96 3.72
C GLY A 6 -18.65 -1.74 3.22
N HIS A 7 -17.87 -1.18 2.30
CA HIS A 7 -16.70 -1.85 1.72
C HIS A 7 -15.35 -1.38 2.30
N LEU A 8 -15.35 -0.62 3.39
CA LEU A 8 -14.24 -0.64 4.35
C LEU A 8 -14.47 -1.78 5.35
N SER A 9 -14.87 -2.96 4.85
CA SER A 9 -14.92 -4.17 5.66
C SER A 9 -13.48 -4.50 6.04
N ARG A 10 -13.02 -3.83 7.10
CA ARG A 10 -11.84 -4.06 7.93
C ARG A 10 -10.71 -4.75 7.19
N LEU A 11 -9.86 -3.97 6.50
CA LEU A 11 -8.56 -4.44 6.03
C LEU A 11 -7.86 -5.19 7.18
N ASP A 12 -7.58 -6.48 6.98
CA ASP A 12 -6.84 -7.27 7.95
C ASP A 12 -5.37 -6.81 7.93
N PRO A 13 -4.83 -6.28 9.04
CA PRO A 13 -3.44 -5.85 9.11
C PRO A 13 -2.45 -6.94 8.68
N GLU A 14 -2.77 -8.21 8.94
CA GLU A 14 -1.91 -9.35 8.58
C GLU A 14 -1.87 -9.55 7.06
N GLU A 15 -3.00 -9.36 6.37
CA GLU A 15 -3.08 -9.45 4.92
C GLU A 15 -2.35 -8.28 4.25
N VAL A 16 -2.49 -7.07 4.79
CA VAL A 16 -1.77 -5.88 4.31
C VAL A 16 -0.27 -6.07 4.49
N ALA A 17 0.18 -6.50 5.67
CA ALA A 17 1.59 -6.76 5.94
C ALA A 17 2.16 -7.81 4.97
N ARG A 18 1.44 -8.92 4.77
CA ARG A 18 1.84 -9.97 3.81
C ARG A 18 1.96 -9.44 2.38
N ALA A 19 0.99 -8.66 1.92
CA ALA A 19 0.98 -8.11 0.56
C ALA A 19 2.15 -7.13 0.33
N VAL A 20 2.37 -6.23 1.30
CA VAL A 20 3.48 -5.27 1.26
C VAL A 20 4.84 -5.98 1.29
N THR A 21 5.02 -6.96 2.19
CA THR A 21 6.25 -7.75 2.26
C THR A 21 6.51 -8.53 0.97
N ALA A 22 5.48 -9.11 0.37
CA ALA A 22 5.61 -9.79 -0.93
C ALA A 22 6.06 -8.81 -2.03
N PHE A 23 5.38 -7.66 -2.14
CA PHE A 23 5.72 -6.62 -3.12
C PHE A 23 7.16 -6.14 -2.99
N ILE A 24 7.63 -5.88 -1.76
CA ILE A 24 9.00 -5.45 -1.51
C ILE A 24 9.99 -6.52 -1.99
N ASN A 25 9.78 -7.78 -1.61
CA ASN A 25 10.69 -8.87 -1.96
C ASN A 25 10.71 -9.19 -3.46
N THR A 26 9.61 -8.98 -4.19
CA THR A 26 9.54 -9.30 -5.63
C THR A 26 9.93 -8.13 -6.52
N THR A 27 9.60 -6.90 -6.14
CA THR A 27 9.60 -5.74 -7.05
C THR A 27 10.73 -4.76 -6.74
N ILE A 28 11.16 -4.68 -5.49
CA ILE A 28 12.15 -3.71 -5.05
C ILE A 28 13.58 -4.27 -5.10
N MET A 29 13.72 -5.60 -5.23
CA MET A 29 15.02 -6.29 -5.25
C MET A 29 15.93 -5.82 -4.11
N SER A 30 15.51 -6.02 -2.85
CA SER A 30 16.41 -5.79 -1.72
C SER A 30 17.62 -6.71 -1.84
N ARG A 31 18.81 -6.12 -2.01
CA ARG A 31 20.06 -6.81 -2.35
C ARG A 31 20.65 -7.63 -1.21
N SER A 32 20.04 -7.61 -0.03
CA SER A 32 20.71 -8.05 1.21
C SER A 32 20.05 -9.27 1.86
N ARG A 33 18.73 -9.41 1.80
CA ARG A 33 17.96 -10.57 2.33
C ARG A 33 16.47 -10.41 2.04
N GLN A 34 15.70 -11.50 2.21
CA GLN A 34 14.24 -11.40 2.26
C GLN A 34 13.82 -10.58 3.49
N ILE A 35 12.92 -9.64 3.25
CA ILE A 35 12.26 -8.81 4.26
C ILE A 35 11.10 -9.58 4.87
N GLN A 36 10.97 -9.50 6.19
CA GLN A 36 9.87 -10.03 6.99
C GLN A 36 8.89 -8.91 7.37
N PRO A 37 7.66 -9.25 7.78
CA PRO A 37 6.62 -8.26 8.15
C PRO A 37 7.06 -7.28 9.25
N ASP A 38 7.85 -7.75 10.21
CA ASP A 38 8.28 -6.97 11.39
C ASP A 38 9.69 -6.36 11.24
N ASP A 39 10.31 -6.47 10.06
CA ASP A 39 11.64 -5.90 9.84
C ASP A 39 11.60 -4.37 9.81
N ASP A 40 12.63 -3.76 10.40
CA ASP A 40 12.93 -2.36 10.15
C ASP A 40 13.37 -2.19 8.68
N LEU A 41 12.58 -1.44 7.92
CA LEU A 41 12.75 -1.28 6.48
C LEU A 41 14.08 -0.58 6.12
N GLU A 42 14.49 0.41 6.92
CA GLU A 42 15.74 1.14 6.69
C GLU A 42 16.95 0.21 6.91
N MET A 43 16.95 -0.53 8.02
CA MET A 43 17.96 -1.55 8.35
C MET A 43 17.97 -2.71 7.33
N ALA A 44 16.83 -3.01 6.71
CA ALA A 44 16.72 -4.01 5.66
C ALA A 44 17.15 -3.50 4.27
N GLY A 45 17.58 -2.25 4.15
CA GLY A 45 18.09 -1.65 2.92
C GLY A 45 17.02 -1.12 1.98
N VAL A 46 15.81 -0.85 2.48
CA VAL A 46 14.77 -0.14 1.72
C VAL A 46 15.11 1.35 1.71
N ASP A 47 15.55 1.84 0.55
CA ASP A 47 15.83 3.26 0.35
C ASP A 47 14.55 4.09 0.15
N SER A 48 14.67 5.42 0.12
CA SER A 48 13.52 6.33 -0.03
C SER A 48 12.77 6.15 -1.36
N MET A 49 13.44 5.74 -2.44
CA MET A 49 12.80 5.49 -3.73
C MET A 49 11.99 4.19 -3.68
N ALA A 50 12.52 3.18 -3.02
CA ALA A 50 11.82 1.95 -2.73
C ALA A 50 10.59 2.19 -1.85
N LEU A 51 10.74 2.98 -0.78
CA LEU A 51 9.63 3.36 0.09
C LEU A 51 8.51 4.07 -0.68
N LEU A 52 8.85 4.96 -1.62
CA LEU A 52 7.85 5.61 -2.47
C LEU A 52 7.04 4.60 -3.30
N LYS A 53 7.69 3.57 -3.87
CA LYS A 53 6.98 2.51 -4.61
C LYS A 53 6.04 1.71 -3.70
N VAL A 54 6.45 1.45 -2.47
CA VAL A 54 5.59 0.79 -1.47
C VAL A 54 4.36 1.63 -1.17
N LEU A 55 4.53 2.95 -0.98
CA LEU A 55 3.40 3.86 -0.74
C LEU A 55 2.43 3.91 -1.92
N LEU A 56 2.95 3.97 -3.15
CA LEU A 56 2.11 3.93 -4.36
C LEU A 56 1.37 2.60 -4.53
N PHE A 57 2.03 1.48 -4.19
CA PHE A 57 1.39 0.16 -4.17
C PHE A 57 0.27 0.08 -3.12
N ILE A 58 0.50 0.59 -1.92
CA ILE A 58 -0.53 0.63 -0.87
C ILE A 58 -1.71 1.50 -1.33
N GLU A 59 -1.42 2.63 -1.97
CA GLU A 59 -2.46 3.49 -2.52
C GLU A 59 -3.29 2.77 -3.58
N SER A 60 -2.66 2.11 -4.56
CA SER A 60 -3.35 1.41 -5.64
C SER A 60 -4.20 0.24 -5.15
N GLU A 61 -3.67 -0.56 -4.22
CA GLU A 61 -4.32 -1.80 -3.78
C GLU A 61 -5.38 -1.58 -2.70
N PHE A 62 -5.20 -0.59 -1.83
CA PHE A 62 -6.01 -0.48 -0.61
C PHE A 62 -6.75 0.85 -0.46
N ILE A 63 -6.36 1.92 -1.16
CA ILE A 63 -6.86 3.28 -0.91
C ILE A 63 -7.53 3.91 -2.15
N ALA A 64 -7.23 3.45 -3.36
CA ALA A 64 -7.64 4.07 -4.63
C ALA A 64 -9.16 4.30 -4.76
N GLU A 65 -9.98 3.41 -4.22
CA GLU A 65 -11.44 3.55 -4.25
C GLU A 65 -11.93 4.72 -3.37
N VAL A 66 -11.30 4.93 -2.20
CA VAL A 66 -11.63 6.01 -1.25
C VAL A 66 -11.16 7.37 -1.76
N VAL A 67 -9.97 7.43 -2.37
CA VAL A 67 -9.45 8.68 -2.95
C VAL A 67 -10.24 9.08 -4.19
N ARG A 68 -10.67 8.12 -5.02
CA ARG A 68 -11.54 8.37 -6.17
C ARG A 68 -12.92 8.90 -5.75
N GLU A 69 -13.46 8.41 -4.63
CA GLU A 69 -14.72 8.89 -4.07
C GLU A 69 -14.56 10.27 -3.37
N GLY A 70 -13.39 10.57 -2.81
CA GLY A 70 -13.04 11.86 -2.24
C GLY A 70 -12.65 12.96 -3.25
N MET A 71 -12.08 12.59 -4.41
CA MET A 71 -11.69 13.51 -5.50
C MET A 71 -12.81 13.79 -6.52
N GLY A 72 -14.01 13.24 -6.34
CA GLY A 72 -15.16 13.42 -7.25
C GLY A 72 -15.70 14.87 -7.41
N TRP A 73 -14.99 15.88 -6.90
CA TRP A 73 -15.35 17.30 -7.02
C TRP A 73 -14.43 18.09 -7.96
N ALA A 74 -13.38 17.47 -8.50
CA ALA A 74 -12.51 18.10 -9.49
C ALA A 74 -12.97 17.76 -10.92
N GLU A 75 -14.26 17.97 -11.23
CA GLU A 75 -14.61 18.30 -12.61
C GLU A 75 -14.05 19.70 -12.89
N VAL A 76 -12.91 19.72 -13.57
CA VAL A 76 -12.38 20.94 -14.18
C VAL A 76 -13.35 21.34 -15.30
N PRO A 77 -13.82 22.60 -15.34
CA PRO A 77 -14.76 23.09 -16.36
C PRO A 77 -14.20 22.99 -17.79
#